data_AF-A0A1G6HS97-F1
#
_entry.id   AF-A0A1G6HS97-F1
#
_cell.length_a   1.000
_cell.length_b   1.000
_cell.length_c   1.000
_cell.angle_alpha   90.00
_cell.angle_beta   90.00
_cell.angle_gamma   90.00
#
_symmetry.space_group_name_H-M   'P 1'
#
loop_
_entity.id
_entity.type
_entity.pdbx_description
1 polymer ?
#
loop_
_entity_poly.entity_id
_entity_poly.type
_entity_poly.pdbx_seq_one_letter_code
_entity_poly.pdbx_strand_id
1 'polypeptide(L)'
;MIRWLRTAFVLLAGLFVVMLIGLWLETALHVAAGAAFALYAVNRSLRSPSLVRLFYLFPVIVAAGVSWWGLDLSLHSHEVGILYVHGVFAYMEHALSVMFSADGIFFSLATWANLAVMALVVFVMDPSEDSRRTA
;
A
#
# COMPACT_ATOMS: atom_id res chain seq x y z
N MET A 1 9.36 -37.60 -1.35
CA MET A 1 8.29 -37.00 -0.52
C MET A 1 8.76 -35.80 0.32
N ILE A 2 9.91 -35.85 1.01
CA ILE A 2 10.38 -34.78 1.94
C ILE A 2 10.59 -33.40 1.28
N ARG A 3 11.07 -33.35 0.04
CA ARG A 3 11.38 -32.07 -0.64
C ARG A 3 10.12 -31.29 -1.01
N TRP A 4 9.11 -31.97 -1.54
CA TRP A 4 7.81 -31.38 -1.85
C TRP A 4 7.05 -30.95 -0.59
N LEU A 5 7.11 -31.75 0.48
CA LEU A 5 6.51 -31.39 1.76
C LEU A 5 7.13 -30.12 2.35
N ARG A 6 8.47 -30.01 2.29
CA ARG A 6 9.20 -28.82 2.73
C ARG A 6 8.88 -27.59 1.88
N THR A 7 8.81 -27.73 0.55
CA THR A 7 8.41 -26.63 -0.33
C THR A 7 6.98 -26.17 -0.04
N ALA A 8 6.04 -27.10 0.16
CA ALA A 8 4.67 -26.78 0.55
C ALA A 8 4.63 -26.05 1.90
N PHE A 9 5.41 -26.49 2.89
CA PHE A 9 5.48 -25.83 4.21
C PHE A 9 6.07 -24.43 4.12
N VAL A 10 7.10 -24.21 3.31
CA VAL A 10 7.70 -22.88 3.08
C VAL A 10 6.74 -21.97 2.31
N LEU A 11 6.01 -22.49 1.32
CA LEU A 11 4.98 -21.74 0.60
C LEU A 11 3.82 -21.37 1.52
N LEU A 12 3.36 -22.31 2.36
CA LEU A 12 2.35 -22.04 3.38
C LEU A 12 2.83 -21.03 4.41
N ALA A 13 4.09 -21.09 4.84
CA ALA A 13 4.69 -20.10 5.74
C ALA A 13 4.84 -18.73 5.06
N GLY A 14 5.18 -18.68 3.78
CA GLY A 14 5.25 -17.44 2.99
C GLY A 14 3.88 -16.83 2.76
N LEU A 15 2.89 -17.65 2.39
CA LEU A 15 1.48 -17.24 2.29
C LEU A 15 0.98 -16.76 3.65
N PHE A 16 1.32 -17.47 4.73
CA PHE A 16 1.00 -17.12 6.11
C PHE A 16 1.59 -15.77 6.50
N VAL A 17 2.88 -15.50 6.21
CA VAL A 17 3.51 -14.18 6.47
C VAL A 17 2.88 -13.08 5.62
N VAL A 18 2.57 -13.36 4.34
CA VAL A 18 1.86 -12.41 3.48
C VAL A 18 0.44 -12.16 3.96
N MET A 19 -0.24 -13.13 4.58
CA MET A 19 -1.59 -12.97 5.13
C MET A 19 -1.57 -12.28 6.51
N LEU A 20 -0.56 -12.56 7.34
CA LEU A 20 -0.30 -11.93 8.65
C LEU A 20 0.23 -10.51 8.57
N ILE A 21 0.59 -10.05 7.37
CA ILE A 21 1.11 -8.71 7.14
C ILE A 21 0.43 -8.14 5.89
N GLY A 22 -0.58 -8.75 5.28
CA GLY A 22 -1.02 -8.38 3.93
C GLY A 22 -1.54 -6.96 3.86
N LEU A 23 -2.52 -6.67 4.71
CA LEU A 23 -3.05 -5.32 4.94
C LEU A 23 -1.98 -4.36 5.46
N TRP A 24 -1.14 -4.81 6.39
CA TRP A 24 -0.04 -4.00 6.96
C TRP A 24 1.02 -3.63 5.92
N LEU A 25 1.37 -4.56 5.04
CA LEU A 25 2.36 -4.43 3.98
C LEU A 25 1.82 -3.53 2.89
N GLU A 26 0.58 -3.75 2.47
CA GLU A 26 -0.10 -2.88 1.50
C GLU A 26 -0.23 -1.45 2.04
N THR A 27 -0.63 -1.29 3.29
CA THR A 27 -0.67 0.01 3.98
C THR A 27 0.71 0.65 4.07
N ALA A 28 1.73 -0.08 4.50
CA ALA A 28 3.10 0.43 4.64
C ALA A 28 3.70 0.83 3.28
N LEU A 29 3.48 0.03 2.25
CA LEU A 29 3.88 0.33 0.87
C LEU A 29 3.20 1.61 0.38
N HIS A 30 1.90 1.73 0.61
CA HIS A 30 1.14 2.90 0.20
C HIS A 30 1.58 4.17 0.95
N VAL A 31 1.82 4.09 2.26
CA VAL A 31 2.38 5.19 3.07
C VAL A 31 3.74 5.61 2.53
N ALA A 32 4.64 4.65 2.29
CA ALA A 32 5.99 4.93 1.80
C ALA A 32 5.96 5.56 0.40
N ALA A 33 5.14 5.03 -0.51
CA ALA A 33 4.94 5.58 -1.85
C ALA A 33 4.31 6.98 -1.80
N GLY A 34 3.30 7.19 -0.96
CA GLY A 34 2.66 8.48 -0.75
C GLY A 34 3.64 9.53 -0.21
N ALA A 35 4.49 9.17 0.74
CA ALA A 35 5.54 10.05 1.27
C ALA A 35 6.58 10.40 0.21
N ALA A 36 7.05 9.40 -0.56
CA ALA A 36 7.99 9.61 -1.67
C ALA A 36 7.39 10.53 -2.75
N PHE A 37 6.12 10.32 -3.09
CA PHE A 37 5.40 11.15 -4.06
C PHE A 37 5.16 12.56 -3.53
N ALA A 38 4.85 12.74 -2.25
CA ALA A 38 4.72 14.06 -1.63
C ALA A 38 6.03 14.85 -1.71
N LEU A 39 7.17 14.21 -1.39
CA LEU A 39 8.49 14.83 -1.55
C LEU A 39 8.76 15.23 -3.00
N TYR A 40 8.43 14.35 -3.94
CA TYR A 40 8.50 14.64 -5.37
C TYR A 40 7.63 15.86 -5.75
N ALA A 41 6.35 15.86 -5.36
CA ALA A 41 5.40 16.91 -5.68
C ALA A 41 5.79 18.27 -5.09
N VAL A 42 6.28 18.30 -3.85
CA VAL A 42 6.77 19.53 -3.20
C VAL A 42 8.00 20.07 -3.91
N ASN A 43 9.02 19.24 -4.15
CA ASN A 43 10.23 19.65 -4.86
C ASN A 43 9.88 20.16 -6.28
N ARG A 44 8.94 19.51 -6.95
CA ARG A 44 8.48 19.93 -8.28
C ARG A 44 7.72 21.25 -8.26
N SER A 45 6.91 21.49 -7.23
CA SER A 45 6.16 22.74 -7.04
C SER A 45 7.07 23.93 -6.73
N LEU A 46 8.13 23.72 -5.94
CA LEU A 46 9.12 24.75 -5.63
C LEU A 46 9.92 25.20 -6.86
N ARG A 47 10.26 24.27 -7.76
CA ARG A 47 11.07 24.56 -8.96
C ARG A 47 10.30 25.31 -10.05
N SER A 48 8.98 25.22 -10.09
CA SER A 48 8.15 25.94 -11.05
C SER A 48 6.75 26.09 -10.45
N PRO A 49 6.49 27.19 -9.73
CA PRO A 49 5.19 27.41 -9.11
C PRO A 49 4.15 27.79 -10.17
N SER A 50 3.19 26.91 -10.44
CA SER A 50 2.03 27.20 -11.28
C SER A 50 0.76 26.58 -10.69
N LEU A 51 -0.38 27.25 -10.86
CA LEU A 51 -1.69 26.75 -10.38
C LEU A 51 -2.03 25.37 -10.95
N VAL A 52 -1.58 25.06 -12.17
CA VAL A 52 -1.75 23.76 -12.82
C VAL A 52 -1.05 22.64 -12.04
N ARG A 53 0.03 22.95 -11.32
CA ARG A 53 0.77 21.96 -10.52
C ARG A 53 0.16 21.67 -9.14
N LEU A 54 -0.86 22.43 -8.72
CA LEU A 54 -1.68 22.04 -7.57
C LEU A 54 -2.37 20.69 -7.81
N PHE A 55 -2.54 20.27 -9.07
CA PHE A 55 -3.04 18.94 -9.42
C PHE A 55 -2.18 17.81 -8.84
N TYR A 56 -0.87 18.02 -8.66
CA TYR A 56 0.02 17.02 -8.02
C TYR A 56 -0.23 16.85 -6.52
N LEU A 57 -0.95 17.78 -5.88
CA LEU A 57 -1.32 17.64 -4.46
C LEU A 57 -2.55 16.74 -4.28
N PHE A 58 -3.37 16.55 -5.31
CA PHE A 58 -4.58 15.74 -5.21
C PHE A 58 -4.26 14.26 -4.87
N PRO A 59 -3.34 13.58 -5.57
CA PRO A 59 -2.92 12.22 -5.20
C PRO A 59 -2.29 12.15 -3.80
N VAL A 60 -1.68 13.23 -3.30
CA VAL A 60 -1.11 13.28 -1.94
C VAL A 60 -2.23 13.30 -0.89
N ILE A 61 -3.29 14.07 -1.11
CA ILE A 61 -4.46 14.11 -0.21
C ILE A 61 -5.14 12.74 -0.18
N VAL A 62 -5.36 12.14 -1.35
CA VAL A 62 -5.89 10.77 -1.45
C VAL A 62 -4.94 9.78 -0.77
N ALA A 63 -3.63 9.93 -0.94
CA ALA A 63 -2.65 9.07 -0.31
C ALA A 63 -2.75 9.11 1.22
N ALA A 64 -2.91 10.30 1.80
CA ALA A 64 -3.09 10.46 3.24
C ALA A 64 -4.38 9.79 3.73
N GLY A 65 -5.51 10.00 3.03
CA GLY A 65 -6.79 9.40 3.39
C GLY A 65 -6.79 7.87 3.31
N VAL A 66 -6.31 7.32 2.20
CA VAL A 66 -6.22 5.86 2.01
C VAL A 66 -5.21 5.24 2.98
N SER A 67 -4.11 5.93 3.29
CA SER A 67 -3.16 5.46 4.30
C SER A 67 -3.76 5.44 5.71
N TRP A 68 -4.53 6.46 6.07
CA TRP A 68 -5.25 6.48 7.35
C TRP A 68 -6.25 5.33 7.46
N TRP A 69 -7.04 5.10 6.40
CA TRP A 69 -7.97 3.99 6.34
C TRP A 69 -7.27 2.64 6.42
N GLY A 70 -6.16 2.46 5.70
CA GLY A 70 -5.34 1.24 5.75
C GLY A 70 -4.77 0.97 7.14
N LEU A 71 -4.35 2.01 7.87
CA LEU A 71 -3.87 1.88 9.25
C LEU A 71 -4.99 1.39 10.18
N ASP A 72 -6.18 1.98 10.08
CA ASP A 72 -7.33 1.56 10.89
C ASP A 72 -7.72 0.10 10.62
N LEU A 73 -7.82 -0.27 9.33
CA LEU A 73 -8.12 -1.65 8.91
C LEU A 73 -7.03 -2.64 9.34
N SER A 74 -5.77 -2.21 9.28
CA SER A 74 -4.61 -3.00 9.69
C SER A 74 -4.58 -3.23 11.20
N LEU A 75 -4.95 -2.22 12.00
CA LEU A 75 -5.07 -2.36 13.45
C LEU A 75 -6.24 -3.27 13.82
N HIS A 76 -7.38 -3.15 13.12
CA HIS A 76 -8.55 -3.98 13.36
C HIS A 76 -8.35 -5.45 12.98
N SER A 77 -7.69 -5.70 11.85
CA SER A 77 -7.38 -7.06 11.39
C SER A 77 -6.30 -7.75 12.23
N HIS A 78 -5.39 -7.00 12.85
CA HIS A 78 -4.25 -7.54 13.60
C HIS A 78 -4.44 -7.36 15.10
N GLU A 79 -5.61 -7.74 15.60
CA GLU A 79 -5.93 -7.70 17.02
C GLU A 79 -5.15 -8.80 17.77
N VAL A 80 -3.99 -8.43 18.33
CA VAL A 80 -3.09 -9.34 19.07
C VAL A 80 -3.80 -10.00 20.27
N GLY A 81 -4.87 -9.39 20.78
CA GLY A 81 -5.74 -9.99 21.79
C GLY A 81 -6.36 -11.32 21.34
N ILE A 82 -6.75 -11.44 20.06
CA ILE A 82 -7.29 -12.69 19.50
C ILE A 82 -6.20 -13.76 19.48
N LEU A 83 -4.98 -13.39 19.06
CA LEU A 83 -3.83 -14.30 19.04
C LEU A 83 -3.52 -14.82 20.46
N TYR A 84 -3.55 -13.93 21.45
CA TYR A 84 -3.23 -14.27 22.84
C TYR A 84 -4.30 -15.16 23.49
N VAL A 85 -5.58 -14.90 23.25
CA VAL A 85 -6.70 -15.58 23.92
C VAL A 85 -7.17 -16.84 23.17
N HIS A 86 -7.22 -16.78 21.83
CA HIS A 86 -7.84 -17.81 20.98
C HIS A 86 -6.84 -18.56 20.10
N GLY A 87 -5.56 -18.14 20.12
CA GLY A 87 -4.49 -18.79 19.38
C GLY A 87 -4.41 -18.40 17.90
N VAL A 88 -3.43 -18.98 17.21
CA VAL A 88 -3.02 -18.59 15.84
C VAL A 88 -4.13 -18.80 14.81
N PHE A 89 -4.89 -19.90 14.88
CA PHE A 89 -5.90 -20.20 13.87
C PHE A 89 -7.07 -19.21 13.89
N ALA A 90 -7.60 -18.89 15.06
CA ALA A 90 -8.67 -17.91 15.21
C ALA A 90 -8.22 -16.50 14.76
N TYR A 91 -6.99 -16.14 15.07
CA TYR A 91 -6.38 -14.90 14.59
C TYR A 91 -6.29 -14.87 13.05
N MET A 92 -5.89 -15.98 12.41
CA MET A 92 -5.83 -16.08 10.96
C MET A 92 -7.21 -15.94 10.31
N GLU A 93 -8.24 -16.61 10.83
CA GLU A 93 -9.61 -16.50 10.33
C GLU A 93 -10.12 -15.05 10.43
N HIS A 94 -9.86 -14.39 11.57
CA HIS A 94 -10.23 -12.98 11.76
C HIS A 94 -9.53 -12.08 10.74
N ALA A 95 -8.20 -12.14 10.67
CA ALA A 95 -7.41 -11.33 9.74
C ALA A 95 -7.86 -11.53 8.27
N LEU A 96 -8.17 -12.78 7.90
CA LEU A 96 -8.68 -13.11 6.57
C LEU A 96 -10.07 -12.57 6.30
N SER A 97 -10.96 -12.66 7.28
CA SER A 97 -12.32 -12.14 7.14
C SER A 97 -12.31 -10.63 6.92
N VAL A 98 -11.39 -9.91 7.56
CA VAL A 98 -11.20 -8.46 7.34
C VAL A 98 -10.56 -8.20 5.98
N MET A 99 -9.51 -8.94 5.59
CA MET A 99 -8.82 -8.74 4.31
C MET A 99 -9.73 -8.98 3.10
N PHE A 100 -10.58 -10.01 3.17
CA PHE A 100 -11.55 -10.33 2.11
C PHE A 100 -12.94 -9.75 2.37
N SER A 101 -13.08 -8.86 3.35
CA SER A 101 -14.30 -8.07 3.52
C SER A 101 -14.47 -7.09 2.36
N ALA A 102 -15.68 -6.55 2.19
CA ALA A 102 -15.91 -5.46 1.25
C ALA A 102 -14.95 -4.29 1.50
N ASP A 103 -14.72 -3.95 2.77
CA ASP A 103 -13.86 -2.83 3.17
C ASP A 103 -12.38 -3.09 2.82
N GLY A 104 -11.88 -4.31 3.06
CA GLY A 104 -10.54 -4.73 2.64
C GLY A 104 -10.35 -4.71 1.12
N ILE A 105 -11.35 -5.17 0.37
CA ILE A 105 -11.33 -5.14 -1.10
C ILE A 105 -11.31 -3.69 -1.62
N PHE A 106 -12.18 -2.81 -1.09
CA PHE A 106 -12.20 -1.41 -1.51
C PHE A 106 -10.92 -0.67 -1.11
N PHE A 107 -10.36 -0.96 0.06
CA PHE A 107 -9.07 -0.43 0.47
C PHE A 107 -7.96 -0.81 -0.51
N SER A 108 -7.88 -2.10 -0.89
CA SER A 108 -6.88 -2.56 -1.85
C SER A 108 -7.06 -1.89 -3.21
N LEU A 109 -8.29 -1.84 -3.73
CA LEU A 109 -8.58 -1.13 -4.98
C LEU A 109 -8.17 0.34 -4.94
N ALA A 110 -8.51 1.05 -3.85
CA ALA A 110 -8.14 2.45 -3.67
C ALA A 110 -6.61 2.64 -3.60
N THR A 111 -5.92 1.74 -2.91
CA THR A 111 -4.45 1.71 -2.81
C THR A 111 -3.80 1.58 -4.19
N TRP A 112 -4.18 0.55 -4.96
CA TRP A 112 -3.61 0.31 -6.28
C TRP A 112 -3.98 1.39 -7.29
N ALA A 113 -5.21 1.90 -7.24
CA ALA A 113 -5.64 3.01 -8.10
C ALA A 113 -4.82 4.27 -7.83
N ASN A 114 -4.62 4.63 -6.55
CA ASN A 114 -3.83 5.80 -6.19
C ASN A 114 -2.34 5.63 -6.55
N LEU A 115 -1.75 4.45 -6.33
CA LEU A 115 -0.38 4.13 -6.77
C LEU A 115 -0.22 4.27 -8.27
N ALA A 116 -1.18 3.77 -9.06
CA ALA A 116 -1.17 3.89 -10.51
C ALA A 116 -1.22 5.37 -10.95
N VAL A 117 -2.04 6.19 -10.30
CA VAL A 117 -2.11 7.64 -10.59
C VAL A 117 -0.78 8.33 -10.25
N MET A 118 -0.19 8.05 -9.08
CA MET A 118 1.11 8.60 -8.68
C MET A 118 2.21 8.20 -9.67
N ALA A 119 2.24 6.94 -10.11
CA ALA A 119 3.18 6.46 -11.12
C ALA A 119 2.98 7.13 -12.48
N LEU A 120 1.74 7.27 -12.95
CA LEU A 120 1.41 7.96 -14.19
C LEU A 120 1.90 9.42 -14.17
N VAL A 121 1.69 10.10 -13.05
CA VAL A 121 2.17 11.47 -12.87
C VAL A 121 3.70 11.55 -13.01
N VAL A 122 4.44 10.67 -12.34
CA VAL A 122 5.90 10.69 -12.32
C VAL A 122 6.49 10.29 -13.68
N PHE A 123 6.01 9.20 -14.29
CA PHE A 123 6.67 8.58 -15.44
C PHE A 123 6.10 9.00 -16.80
N VAL A 124 4.89 9.56 -16.84
CA VAL A 124 4.22 9.91 -18.11
C VAL A 124 3.96 11.40 -18.22
N MET A 125 3.50 12.04 -17.14
CA MET A 125 3.07 13.43 -17.19
C MET A 125 4.15 14.45 -16.82
N ASP A 126 5.32 14.05 -16.34
CA ASP A 126 6.40 14.99 -16.01
C ASP A 126 7.42 15.14 -17.14
N PRO A 127 7.39 16.23 -17.93
CA PRO A 127 8.28 16.45 -19.07
C PRO A 127 9.76 16.69 -18.68
N SER A 128 10.12 16.62 -17.40
CA SER A 128 11.51 16.81 -16.96
C SER A 128 12.45 15.63 -17.28
N GLU A 129 11.91 14.43 -17.55
CA GLU A 129 12.71 13.31 -18.05
C GLU A 129 13.13 13.51 -19.52
N ASP A 130 12.28 14.08 -20.36
CA ASP A 130 12.59 14.30 -21.79
C ASP A 130 13.76 15.26 -22.00
N SER A 131 13.86 16.30 -21.14
CA SER A 131 14.98 17.24 -21.18
C SER A 131 16.32 16.65 -20.74
N ARG A 132 16.34 15.53 -19.99
CA ARG A 132 17.58 14.84 -19.58
C ARG A 132 17.96 13.69 -20.51
N ARG A 133 17.01 13.14 -21.28
CA ARG A 133 17.28 12.11 -22.30
C ARG A 133 17.81 12.68 -23.61
N THR A 134 17.59 13.97 -23.86
CA THR A 134 17.96 14.66 -25.10
C THR A 134 19.20 15.56 -24.98
N ALA A 135 19.83 15.62 -23.80
CA ALA A 135 21.07 16.33 -23.52
C ALA A 135 22.20 15.33 -23.23
#